data_AF-A0AAJ0MRA7-F1
#
_entry.id   AF-A0AAJ0MRA7-F1
#
_cell.length_a   1.000
_cell.length_b   1.000
_cell.length_c   1.000
_cell.angle_alpha   90.00
_cell.angle_beta   90.00
_cell.angle_gamma   90.00
#
_symmetry.space_group_name_H-M   'P 1'
#
loop_
_entity.id
_entity.type
_entity.pdbx_description
1 polymer ?
#
loop_
_entity_poly.entity_id
_entity_poly.type
_entity_poly.pdbx_seq_one_letter_code
_entity_poly.pdbx_strand_id
1 'polypeptide(L)'
;MRILPSFDSIRIVGITSHLSKPQRPQTLFSKSTRFCKNFQLGITTPLYARCFNQVRDTKSLPHFLSQILPPNPRHKMSLCKACSEPLYLEVDPDYDLDQDSNASDDGMDQDHDNGGPSSSSSHPQQVPDDLLLPCNCHYHWQCLMDLSSSVALSLRCPSCNTYLPTNSSSSSSSGFSGSSNPVPVSATNPVLPTSQGLAILTQYHNEGGVQSSLDILPALTEEAYLSSNPSARPARAMHTMAAEGDFAGIIELLTDVAASEDEETTITPSELLTFRDPLNEGKTALHLAVENGREEVFWLLLWLGSGLPTEVFPAEVVEVANGVGVGERRAEVGAEEDVRWVRDERGRSVKEVCGEVGGRWAEMAVGGLFD
;
A
#
# COMPACT_ATOMS: atom_id res chain seq x y z
N MET A 1 39.15 -13.30 -45.39
CA MET A 1 39.94 -14.54 -45.19
C MET A 1 41.38 -14.11 -44.91
N ARG A 2 41.85 -14.31 -43.67
CA ARG A 2 43.23 -14.30 -43.07
C ARG A 2 44.33 -13.48 -43.79
N ILE A 3 45.15 -12.69 -43.10
CA ILE A 3 46.32 -13.13 -42.31
C ILE A 3 46.88 -11.93 -41.49
N LEU A 4 47.24 -12.19 -40.23
CA LEU A 4 48.02 -11.33 -39.30
C LEU A 4 49.54 -11.42 -39.56
N PRO A 5 50.35 -10.52 -38.97
CA PRO A 5 51.44 -10.96 -38.07
C PRO A 5 51.46 -10.12 -36.76
N SER A 6 51.52 -10.70 -35.55
CA SER A 6 52.66 -11.28 -34.80
C SER A 6 53.74 -10.25 -34.42
N PHE A 7 53.68 -9.68 -33.19
CA PHE A 7 54.42 -10.00 -31.95
C PHE A 7 55.85 -9.40 -31.83
N ASP A 8 56.05 -8.57 -30.81
CA ASP A 8 57.22 -8.58 -29.90
C ASP A 8 56.87 -7.76 -28.63
N SER A 9 56.78 -8.39 -27.45
CA SER A 9 57.87 -8.60 -26.47
C SER A 9 58.11 -7.38 -25.56
N ILE A 10 57.67 -7.46 -24.29
CA ILE A 10 58.40 -7.01 -23.09
C ILE A 10 57.87 -7.81 -21.89
N ARG A 11 58.78 -8.56 -21.25
CA ARG A 11 58.70 -9.12 -19.90
C ARG A 11 59.46 -8.18 -18.97
N ILE A 12 58.95 -7.88 -17.77
CA ILE A 12 59.74 -7.78 -16.51
C ILE A 12 58.81 -8.10 -15.30
N VAL A 13 59.15 -9.19 -14.60
CA VAL A 13 59.26 -9.41 -13.12
C VAL A 13 58.22 -8.71 -12.22
N GLY A 14 57.42 -9.33 -11.35
CA GLY A 14 57.57 -10.57 -10.58
C GLY A 14 57.82 -10.26 -9.10
N ILE A 15 56.76 -10.17 -8.27
CA ILE A 15 56.86 -10.39 -6.80
C ILE A 15 55.61 -11.14 -6.32
N THR A 16 55.88 -12.33 -5.79
CA THR A 16 55.01 -13.27 -5.09
C THR A 16 55.07 -13.06 -3.57
N SER A 17 53.93 -13.15 -2.88
CA SER A 17 53.78 -13.66 -1.50
C SER A 17 52.38 -13.26 -0.96
N HIS A 18 51.60 -14.02 -0.21
CA HIS A 18 51.63 -15.41 0.26
C HIS A 18 50.23 -15.72 0.85
N LEU A 19 49.87 -17.00 0.90
CA LEU A 19 48.62 -17.56 1.43
C LEU A 19 48.34 -17.21 2.92
N SER A 20 47.07 -17.02 3.28
CA SER A 20 46.48 -17.63 4.50
C SER A 20 44.95 -17.55 4.59
N LYS A 21 44.30 -18.71 4.41
CA LYS A 21 43.18 -19.25 5.19
C LYS A 21 43.65 -20.67 5.58
N PRO A 22 43.19 -21.34 6.66
CA PRO A 22 41.85 -21.26 7.28
C PRO A 22 41.82 -21.40 8.82
N GLN A 23 40.66 -21.25 9.47
CA GLN A 23 40.11 -22.28 10.38
C GLN A 23 38.75 -21.90 11.01
N ARG A 24 37.90 -22.92 11.08
CA ARG A 24 36.65 -23.04 11.84
C ARG A 24 36.96 -23.73 13.18
N PRO A 25 36.17 -23.51 14.23
CA PRO A 25 35.47 -24.64 14.89
C PRO A 25 34.01 -24.29 15.21
N GLN A 26 33.01 -25.08 14.79
CA GLN A 26 32.45 -26.27 15.47
C GLN A 26 31.87 -25.99 16.88
N THR A 27 30.59 -25.56 16.88
CA THR A 27 29.43 -26.04 17.66
C THR A 27 29.61 -26.62 19.08
N LEU A 28 28.79 -26.16 20.03
CA LEU A 28 28.08 -27.01 21.00
C LEU A 28 26.74 -26.37 21.44
N PHE A 29 25.72 -27.22 21.53
CA PHE A 29 24.29 -27.01 21.76
C PHE A 29 23.90 -26.45 23.16
N SER A 30 22.80 -25.70 23.24
CA SER A 30 21.70 -26.02 24.18
C SER A 30 20.36 -25.40 23.76
N LYS A 31 19.30 -26.14 24.03
CA LYS A 31 17.89 -25.96 23.63
C LYS A 31 17.19 -24.91 24.50
N SER A 32 16.22 -24.16 23.94
CA SER A 32 14.79 -24.19 24.34
C SER A 32 14.03 -22.90 23.97
N THR A 33 13.01 -23.06 23.11
CA THR A 33 11.68 -22.39 23.13
C THR A 33 11.57 -20.87 23.34
N ARG A 34 11.28 -20.11 22.28
CA ARG A 34 9.92 -19.57 21.96
C ARG A 34 9.96 -18.83 20.62
N PHE A 35 8.86 -19.02 19.90
CA PHE A 35 8.62 -18.74 18.51
C PHE A 35 8.13 -17.30 18.32
N CYS A 36 8.60 -16.66 17.25
CA CYS A 36 8.05 -15.50 16.54
C CYS A 36 7.54 -14.29 17.36
N LYS A 37 8.35 -13.23 17.41
CA LYS A 37 7.87 -11.85 17.54
C LYS A 37 8.43 -11.02 16.38
N ASN A 38 7.52 -10.64 15.49
CA ASN A 38 7.37 -9.35 14.83
C ASN A 38 8.69 -8.59 14.57
N PHE A 39 9.29 -8.86 13.41
CA PHE A 39 10.00 -7.82 12.68
C PHE A 39 8.93 -7.07 11.87
N GLN A 40 8.23 -6.18 12.58
CA GLN A 40 7.24 -5.29 12.00
C GLN A 40 8.03 -4.09 11.46
N LEU A 41 8.53 -4.20 10.23
CA LEU A 41 8.85 -3.00 9.46
C LEU A 41 7.54 -2.22 9.36
N GLY A 42 7.54 -1.02 9.93
CA GLY A 42 6.41 -0.12 10.08
C GLY A 42 5.96 0.47 8.75
N ILE A 43 5.57 -0.38 7.80
CA ILE A 43 4.74 0.00 6.67
C ILE A 43 3.32 -0.25 7.14
N THR A 44 2.74 0.73 7.84
CA THR A 44 1.29 0.81 7.97
C THR A 44 0.74 0.75 6.56
N THR A 45 -0.02 -0.30 6.26
CA THR A 45 -0.61 -0.53 4.95
C THR A 45 -1.38 0.73 4.49
N PRO A 46 -1.19 1.23 3.26
CA PRO A 46 -1.91 2.42 2.77
C PRO A 46 -3.42 2.19 2.61
N LEU A 47 -3.92 0.97 2.85
CA LEU A 47 -5.35 0.69 2.93
C LEU A 47 -6.05 1.44 4.09
N TYR A 48 -5.34 1.82 5.15
CA TYR A 48 -5.90 2.68 6.19
C TYR A 48 -6.12 4.12 5.69
N ALA A 49 -5.24 4.62 4.81
CA ALA A 49 -5.31 5.97 4.26
C ALA A 49 -6.39 6.15 3.18
N ARG A 50 -6.76 5.07 2.47
CA ARG A 50 -7.83 5.11 1.45
C ARG A 50 -9.21 5.54 1.98
N CYS A 51 -9.46 5.43 3.29
CA CYS A 51 -10.71 5.88 3.91
C CYS A 51 -10.67 7.33 4.43
N PHE A 52 -9.53 8.02 4.38
CA PHE A 52 -9.33 9.28 5.13
C PHE A 52 -9.70 10.56 4.35
N ASN A 53 -9.91 10.51 3.04
CA ASN A 53 -10.00 11.72 2.20
C ASN A 53 -11.40 12.04 1.66
N GLN A 54 -12.44 12.00 2.49
CA GLN A 54 -13.76 12.47 2.03
C GLN A 54 -14.71 13.07 3.08
N VAL A 55 -14.25 13.88 4.03
CA VAL A 55 -15.12 14.88 4.70
C VAL A 55 -14.33 16.12 5.12
N ARG A 56 -14.17 17.09 4.20
CA ARG A 56 -13.89 18.50 4.56
C ARG A 56 -14.86 19.39 3.82
N ASP A 57 -15.99 19.66 4.46
CA ASP A 57 -16.60 20.99 4.56
C ASP A 57 -18.04 20.86 5.07
N THR A 58 -18.26 21.26 6.33
CA THR A 58 -19.32 22.23 6.68
C THR A 58 -19.12 22.68 8.13
N LYS A 59 -18.96 23.99 8.30
CA LYS A 59 -18.77 24.67 9.58
C LYS A 59 -20.12 24.89 10.29
N SER A 60 -20.06 24.70 11.61
CA SER A 60 -20.80 25.36 12.71
C SER A 60 -22.30 25.09 12.90
N LEU A 61 -22.68 24.59 14.09
CA LEU A 61 -23.38 25.32 15.18
C LEU A 61 -23.66 24.36 16.37
N PRO A 62 -24.03 24.85 17.58
CA PRO A 62 -23.28 24.56 18.80
C PRO A 62 -23.88 23.47 19.71
N HIS A 63 -23.02 23.01 20.63
CA HIS A 63 -23.36 22.45 21.94
C HIS A 63 -24.62 23.09 22.53
N PHE A 64 -25.68 22.31 22.70
CA PHE A 64 -26.52 22.24 23.91
C PHE A 64 -27.68 21.28 23.65
N LEU A 65 -27.60 20.07 24.22
CA LEU A 65 -28.71 19.24 24.76
C LEU A 65 -28.24 17.78 24.84
N SER A 66 -27.41 17.48 25.83
CA SER A 66 -27.11 16.10 26.24
C SER A 66 -27.28 15.98 27.75
N GLN A 67 -28.52 16.15 28.22
CA GLN A 67 -28.90 15.66 29.54
C GLN A 67 -30.30 15.03 29.48
N ILE A 68 -30.35 13.80 30.00
CA ILE A 68 -31.55 12.99 30.33
C ILE A 68 -32.17 12.23 29.14
N LEU A 69 -31.46 11.20 28.68
CA LEU A 69 -32.12 9.98 28.18
C LEU A 69 -31.63 8.79 29.03
N PRO A 70 -32.54 7.92 29.51
CA PRO A 70 -32.16 6.72 30.26
C PRO A 70 -31.31 5.78 29.38
N PRO A 71 -30.43 4.95 29.96
CA PRO A 71 -29.64 3.99 29.20
C PRO A 71 -30.59 3.06 28.45
N ASN A 72 -30.51 3.09 27.12
CA ASN A 72 -31.35 2.30 26.23
C ASN A 72 -31.11 0.79 26.50
N PRO A 73 -32.14 0.02 26.91
CA PRO A 73 -31.93 -1.37 27.25
C PRO A 73 -31.81 -2.19 25.96
N ARG A 74 -30.63 -2.79 25.78
CA ARG A 74 -30.28 -3.82 24.77
C ARG A 74 -29.86 -3.30 23.39
N HIS A 75 -28.79 -2.51 23.33
CA HIS A 75 -27.80 -2.79 22.27
C HIS A 75 -27.11 -4.09 22.70
N LYS A 76 -27.54 -5.23 22.15
CA LYS A 76 -26.78 -6.46 22.26
C LYS A 76 -25.46 -6.15 21.56
N MET A 77 -24.40 -5.85 22.32
CA MET A 77 -23.10 -5.55 21.72
C MET A 77 -22.73 -6.76 20.88
N SER A 78 -22.71 -6.58 19.56
CA SER A 78 -22.16 -7.58 18.66
C SER A 78 -20.69 -7.78 19.03
N LEU A 79 -20.25 -9.04 19.02
CA LEU A 79 -18.85 -9.39 19.19
C LEU A 79 -18.29 -9.74 17.82
N CYS A 80 -17.01 -9.44 17.61
CA CYS A 80 -16.30 -9.88 16.43
C CYS A 80 -16.35 -11.40 16.32
N LYS A 81 -16.73 -11.91 15.16
CA LYS A 81 -16.88 -13.36 14.97
C LYS A 81 -15.56 -14.12 14.87
N ALA A 82 -14.43 -13.42 14.69
CA ALA A 82 -13.12 -14.05 14.64
C ALA A 82 -12.48 -14.17 16.04
N CYS A 83 -12.39 -13.06 16.79
CA CYS A 83 -11.70 -13.01 18.08
C CYS A 83 -12.64 -13.08 19.30
N SER A 84 -13.96 -12.94 19.11
CA SER A 84 -14.98 -12.87 20.18
C SER A 84 -14.88 -11.67 21.11
N GLU A 85 -14.12 -10.64 20.74
CA GLU A 85 -13.98 -9.38 21.49
C GLU A 85 -14.99 -8.31 21.03
N PRO A 86 -15.23 -7.27 21.85
CA PRO A 86 -16.02 -6.10 21.45
C PRO A 86 -15.45 -5.39 20.22
N LEU A 87 -16.33 -4.80 19.41
CA LEU A 87 -15.99 -4.15 18.13
C LEU A 87 -15.52 -2.69 18.32
N TYR A 88 -14.64 -2.49 19.29
CA TYR A 88 -13.99 -1.22 19.56
C TYR A 88 -12.50 -1.46 19.76
N LEU A 89 -11.68 -0.50 19.36
CA LEU A 89 -10.25 -0.46 19.62
C LEU A 89 -10.00 0.53 20.77
N GLU A 90 -9.09 0.16 21.66
CA GLU A 90 -8.59 1.04 22.72
C GLU A 90 -7.38 1.82 22.19
N VAL A 91 -7.46 3.14 22.26
CA VAL A 91 -6.39 4.06 21.85
C VAL A 91 -5.91 4.78 23.11
N ASP A 92 -4.63 4.65 23.43
CA ASP A 92 -4.05 5.41 24.54
C ASP A 92 -3.81 6.86 24.10
N PRO A 93 -4.25 7.85 24.90
CA PRO A 93 -4.12 9.27 24.56
C PRO A 93 -2.68 9.82 24.74
N ASP A 94 -1.73 9.03 25.26
CA ASP A 94 -0.44 9.53 25.76
C ASP A 94 0.73 9.40 24.75
N TYR A 95 0.50 8.96 23.51
CA TYR A 95 1.57 8.77 22.52
C TYR A 95 2.00 10.05 21.77
N ASP A 96 1.34 11.19 21.97
CA ASP A 96 1.52 12.41 21.15
C ASP A 96 2.22 13.61 21.85
N LEU A 97 2.80 13.47 23.05
CA LEU A 97 3.28 14.65 23.81
C LEU A 97 4.75 14.74 24.23
N ASP A 98 5.64 13.76 24.00
CA ASP A 98 6.99 13.78 24.60
C ASP A 98 8.17 13.62 23.63
N GLN A 99 8.10 14.13 22.40
CA GLN A 99 9.25 14.06 21.48
C GLN A 99 9.54 15.34 20.70
N ASP A 100 9.54 16.51 21.38
CA ASP A 100 10.12 17.74 20.81
C ASP A 100 10.73 18.73 21.84
N SER A 101 10.89 18.33 23.11
CA SER A 101 11.36 19.24 24.18
C SER A 101 12.68 18.81 24.85
N ASN A 102 13.64 18.27 24.09
CA ASN A 102 15.04 18.21 24.54
C ASN A 102 15.93 19.15 23.71
N ALA A 103 15.48 20.40 23.59
CA ALA A 103 16.36 21.55 23.42
C ALA A 103 16.56 22.17 24.82
N SER A 104 17.72 21.90 25.41
CA SER A 104 18.51 22.80 26.27
C SER A 104 17.78 23.90 27.04
N ASP A 105 17.80 23.88 28.38
CA ASP A 105 18.34 25.03 29.12
C ASP A 105 18.60 24.72 30.61
N ASP A 106 19.60 25.41 31.12
CA ASP A 106 20.13 25.44 32.47
C ASP A 106 19.11 25.88 33.55
N GLY A 107 19.39 25.46 34.78
CA GLY A 107 18.42 25.47 35.88
C GLY A 107 18.03 26.81 36.49
N MET A 108 16.96 26.76 37.29
CA MET A 108 16.83 27.53 38.53
C MET A 108 15.68 26.93 39.37
N ASP A 109 15.95 26.72 40.66
CA ASP A 109 15.00 26.29 41.69
C ASP A 109 13.73 27.16 41.75
N GLN A 110 12.58 26.51 41.95
CA GLN A 110 11.46 27.13 42.66
C GLN A 110 10.49 26.09 43.24
N ASP A 111 10.53 26.00 44.57
CA ASP A 111 9.63 25.25 45.41
C ASP A 111 8.20 25.80 45.27
N HIS A 112 7.29 24.99 44.71
CA HIS A 112 5.86 25.21 44.85
C HIS A 112 5.13 23.89 45.10
N ASP A 113 4.89 23.62 46.38
CA ASP A 113 3.88 22.69 46.87
C ASP A 113 2.51 23.07 46.29
N ASN A 114 1.98 22.23 45.40
CA ASN A 114 0.54 22.11 45.22
C ASN A 114 0.18 20.69 44.74
N GLY A 115 0.18 19.76 45.68
CA GLY A 115 -0.42 18.43 45.52
C GLY A 115 -1.94 18.55 45.39
N GLY A 116 -2.42 18.83 44.18
CA GLY A 116 -3.79 18.54 43.77
C GLY A 116 -3.83 17.16 43.10
N PRO A 117 -4.85 16.32 43.34
CA PRO A 117 -4.99 15.10 42.58
C PRO A 117 -5.45 15.52 41.18
N SER A 118 -4.51 15.72 40.26
CA SER A 118 -4.81 15.66 38.83
C SER A 118 -5.19 14.22 38.54
N SER A 119 -6.45 13.89 38.81
CA SER A 119 -7.12 12.74 38.23
C SER A 119 -7.35 13.04 36.75
N SER A 120 -6.26 13.12 35.99
CA SER A 120 -6.29 12.73 34.58
C SER A 120 -6.44 11.22 34.60
N SER A 121 -7.67 10.76 34.83
CA SER A 121 -8.06 9.41 34.45
C SER A 121 -7.94 9.37 32.92
N SER A 122 -6.73 9.10 32.43
CA SER A 122 -6.41 8.73 31.05
C SER A 122 -7.10 7.39 30.80
N HIS A 123 -8.42 7.43 30.69
CA HIS A 123 -9.17 6.29 30.21
C HIS A 123 -8.84 6.13 28.73
N PRO A 124 -8.47 4.92 28.28
CA PRO A 124 -8.21 4.67 26.87
C PRO A 124 -9.44 5.08 26.07
N GLN A 125 -9.24 5.89 25.03
CA GLN A 125 -10.30 6.30 24.14
C GLN A 125 -10.73 5.07 23.34
N GLN A 126 -12.01 4.74 23.38
CA GLN A 126 -12.55 3.65 22.57
C GLN A 126 -13.06 4.19 21.24
N VAL A 127 -12.50 3.68 20.15
CA VAL A 127 -12.95 3.99 18.77
C VAL A 127 -13.64 2.78 18.17
N PRO A 128 -14.74 2.94 17.42
CA PRO A 128 -15.40 1.82 16.74
C PRO A 128 -14.49 1.12 15.73
N ASP A 129 -14.62 -0.20 15.62
CA ASP A 129 -14.06 -1.03 14.54
C ASP A 129 -15.05 -2.17 14.26
N ASP A 130 -16.16 -1.81 13.62
CA ASP A 130 -17.26 -2.72 13.31
C ASP A 130 -17.50 -2.81 11.80
N LEU A 131 -17.04 -3.90 11.20
CA LEU A 131 -17.31 -4.29 9.83
C LEU A 131 -18.45 -5.30 9.78
N LEU A 132 -19.61 -4.83 9.32
CA LEU A 132 -20.84 -5.60 9.17
C LEU A 132 -20.98 -6.15 7.75
N LEU A 133 -20.94 -7.48 7.64
CA LEU A 133 -21.18 -8.20 6.39
C LEU A 133 -22.69 -8.30 6.05
N PRO A 134 -23.07 -8.51 4.78
CA PRO A 134 -24.47 -8.72 4.35
C PRO A 134 -25.25 -9.81 5.10
N CYS A 135 -24.53 -10.78 5.67
CA CYS A 135 -25.09 -11.88 6.46
C CYS A 135 -25.31 -11.54 7.94
N ASN A 136 -25.13 -10.28 8.33
CA ASN A 136 -25.18 -9.76 9.70
C ASN A 136 -24.10 -10.31 10.65
N CYS A 137 -23.00 -10.84 10.10
CA CYS A 137 -21.82 -11.15 10.90
C CYS A 137 -20.94 -9.90 11.01
N HIS A 138 -20.45 -9.65 12.22
CA HIS A 138 -19.59 -8.52 12.55
C HIS A 138 -18.14 -8.99 12.73
N TYR A 139 -17.21 -8.17 12.27
CA TYR A 139 -15.77 -8.40 12.39
C TYR A 139 -15.05 -7.07 12.66
N HIS A 140 -13.92 -7.12 13.36
CA HIS A 140 -12.91 -6.08 13.23
C HIS A 140 -12.36 -6.08 11.80
N TRP A 141 -11.98 -4.91 11.29
CA TRP A 141 -11.36 -4.79 9.97
C TRP A 141 -10.19 -5.77 9.82
N GLN A 142 -9.23 -5.71 10.74
CA GLN A 142 -8.04 -6.57 10.70
C GLN A 142 -8.38 -8.06 10.81
N CYS A 143 -9.34 -8.42 11.68
CA CYS A 143 -9.77 -9.81 11.82
C CYS A 143 -10.35 -10.40 10.53
N LEU A 144 -11.06 -9.60 9.72
CA LEU A 144 -11.53 -10.07 8.42
C LEU A 144 -10.38 -10.11 7.38
N MET A 145 -9.46 -9.13 7.41
CA MET A 145 -8.31 -9.09 6.51
C MET A 145 -7.35 -10.27 6.72
N ASP A 146 -7.18 -10.73 7.96
CA ASP A 146 -6.42 -11.94 8.27
C ASP A 146 -7.05 -13.21 7.66
N LEU A 147 -8.35 -13.15 7.32
CA LEU A 147 -9.10 -14.22 6.65
C LEU A 147 -9.26 -13.98 5.13
N SER A 148 -8.62 -12.95 4.59
CA SER A 148 -8.77 -12.47 3.21
C SER A 148 -8.61 -13.58 2.17
N SER A 149 -7.57 -14.41 2.26
CA SER A 149 -7.34 -15.50 1.29
C SER A 149 -8.52 -16.48 1.23
N SER A 150 -9.13 -16.80 2.38
CA SER A 150 -10.29 -17.70 2.44
C SER A 150 -11.54 -17.03 1.84
N VAL A 151 -11.77 -15.77 2.18
CA VAL A 151 -12.97 -15.03 1.72
C VAL A 151 -12.88 -14.71 0.23
N ALA A 152 -11.72 -14.27 -0.28
CA ALA A 152 -11.52 -13.94 -1.69
C ALA A 152 -11.69 -15.17 -2.60
N LEU A 153 -11.26 -16.36 -2.14
CA LEU A 153 -11.40 -17.60 -2.90
C LEU A 153 -12.81 -18.19 -2.85
N SER A 154 -13.47 -18.16 -1.68
CA SER A 154 -14.77 -18.80 -1.48
C SER A 154 -15.96 -17.89 -1.71
N LEU A 155 -15.76 -16.58 -1.62
CA LEU A 155 -16.79 -15.53 -1.60
C LEU A 155 -17.86 -15.77 -0.53
N ARG A 156 -17.46 -16.38 0.60
CA ARG A 156 -18.36 -16.76 1.69
C ARG A 156 -17.90 -16.19 3.03
N CYS A 157 -18.88 -15.93 3.90
CA CYS A 157 -18.63 -15.55 5.28
C CYS A 157 -17.91 -16.68 6.03
N PRO A 158 -16.75 -16.43 6.67
CA PRO A 158 -16.04 -17.45 7.45
C PRO A 158 -16.84 -18.01 8.63
N SER A 159 -17.81 -17.25 9.16
CA SER A 159 -18.59 -17.66 10.34
C SER A 159 -19.83 -18.49 10.04
N CYS A 160 -20.60 -18.08 9.04
CA CYS A 160 -21.91 -18.67 8.74
C CYS A 160 -22.00 -19.28 7.34
N ASN A 161 -20.92 -19.21 6.56
CA ASN A 161 -20.80 -19.76 5.21
C ASN A 161 -21.78 -19.18 4.17
N THR A 162 -22.48 -18.10 4.51
CA THR A 162 -23.34 -17.35 3.60
C THR A 162 -22.52 -16.78 2.44
N TYR A 163 -23.01 -16.94 1.21
CA TYR A 163 -22.42 -16.32 0.02
C TYR A 163 -22.60 -14.79 0.12
N LEU A 164 -21.50 -14.05 0.00
CA LEU A 164 -21.43 -12.62 0.29
C LEU A 164 -21.73 -11.69 -0.90
N PRO A 165 -21.30 -12.00 -2.14
CA PRO A 165 -21.43 -11.06 -3.23
C PRO A 165 -22.87 -10.71 -3.57
N THR A 166 -23.09 -9.42 -3.79
CA THR A 166 -24.24 -8.87 -4.51
C THR A 166 -23.81 -8.62 -5.94
N ASN A 167 -24.60 -9.08 -6.91
CA ASN A 167 -24.31 -8.80 -8.32
C ASN A 167 -24.61 -7.32 -8.56
N SER A 168 -23.61 -6.52 -8.95
CA SER A 168 -23.77 -5.07 -9.21
C SER A 168 -24.69 -4.79 -10.40
N SER A 169 -25.10 -5.85 -11.12
CA SER A 169 -26.10 -5.86 -12.19
C SER A 169 -27.53 -5.95 -11.64
N SER A 170 -27.97 -5.01 -10.80
CA SER A 170 -29.38 -4.93 -10.41
C SER A 170 -30.17 -4.04 -11.38
N SER A 171 -30.63 -4.67 -12.48
CA SER A 171 -32.00 -4.45 -12.94
C SER A 171 -32.88 -5.45 -12.20
N SER A 172 -33.56 -4.95 -11.17
CA SER A 172 -34.74 -5.47 -10.48
C SER A 172 -35.25 -6.86 -10.88
N SER A 173 -35.13 -7.85 -9.99
CA SER A 173 -36.23 -8.80 -9.81
C SER A 173 -36.26 -9.36 -8.38
N SER A 174 -37.45 -9.21 -7.81
CA SER A 174 -37.97 -9.75 -6.58
C SER A 174 -37.68 -11.24 -6.39
N GLY A 175 -37.56 -11.64 -5.12
CA GLY A 175 -37.06 -12.93 -4.67
C GLY A 175 -37.64 -14.18 -5.31
N PHE A 176 -36.84 -15.25 -5.25
CA PHE A 176 -37.36 -16.58 -5.03
C PHE A 176 -36.31 -17.47 -4.36
N SER A 177 -36.83 -18.40 -3.56
CA SER A 177 -36.18 -19.43 -2.77
C SER A 177 -35.05 -20.19 -3.45
N GLY A 178 -34.16 -20.67 -2.58
CA GLY A 178 -33.38 -21.91 -2.72
C GLY A 178 -33.40 -22.58 -4.08
N SER A 179 -32.37 -22.29 -4.88
CA SER A 179 -31.96 -23.16 -5.97
C SER A 179 -30.45 -23.28 -5.92
N SER A 180 -30.02 -24.47 -5.48
CA SER A 180 -28.67 -24.99 -5.63
C SER A 180 -28.34 -25.12 -7.11
N ASN A 181 -27.85 -24.04 -7.72
CA ASN A 181 -27.07 -24.13 -8.94
C ASN A 181 -25.67 -23.59 -8.63
N PRO A 182 -24.65 -24.46 -8.52
CA PRO A 182 -23.28 -23.99 -8.51
C PRO A 182 -23.02 -23.37 -9.88
N VAL A 183 -22.79 -22.06 -9.92
CA VAL A 183 -22.10 -21.45 -11.05
C VAL A 183 -20.78 -22.22 -11.19
N PRO A 184 -20.44 -22.79 -12.36
CA PRO A 184 -19.22 -23.57 -12.50
C PRO A 184 -18.05 -22.62 -12.29
N VAL A 185 -17.45 -22.70 -11.10
CA VAL A 185 -16.13 -22.17 -10.81
C VAL A 185 -15.17 -22.90 -11.75
N SER A 186 -14.78 -22.23 -12.82
CA SER A 186 -13.74 -22.72 -13.71
C SER A 186 -12.48 -22.96 -12.86
N ALA A 187 -12.00 -24.19 -12.85
CA ALA A 187 -10.94 -24.70 -11.98
C ALA A 187 -9.53 -24.23 -12.39
N THR A 188 -9.40 -22.95 -12.76
CA THR A 188 -8.15 -22.23 -13.01
C THR A 188 -8.36 -20.77 -12.63
N ASN A 189 -8.37 -20.46 -11.33
CA ASN A 189 -8.25 -19.08 -10.85
C ASN A 189 -6.83 -18.87 -10.33
N PRO A 190 -5.89 -18.36 -11.16
CA PRO A 190 -4.80 -17.60 -10.60
C PRO A 190 -5.41 -16.26 -10.18
N VAL A 191 -5.73 -16.13 -8.90
CA VAL A 191 -6.13 -14.89 -8.18
C VAL A 191 -6.78 -13.84 -9.09
N LEU A 192 -8.10 -13.94 -9.24
CA LEU A 192 -8.93 -13.14 -10.17
C LEU A 192 -8.54 -11.65 -10.19
N PRO A 193 -8.32 -11.04 -11.38
CA PRO A 193 -8.57 -9.61 -11.54
C PRO A 193 -10.06 -9.41 -11.22
N THR A 194 -10.36 -8.54 -10.25
CA THR A 194 -11.71 -8.14 -9.77
C THR A 194 -12.81 -8.62 -10.72
N SER A 195 -13.46 -9.75 -10.39
CA SER A 195 -14.52 -10.36 -11.21
C SER A 195 -15.49 -9.26 -11.64
N GLN A 196 -15.42 -8.84 -12.91
CA GLN A 196 -16.18 -7.71 -13.41
C GLN A 196 -17.67 -7.91 -13.09
N GLY A 197 -18.19 -7.13 -12.12
CA GLY A 197 -19.59 -7.15 -11.70
C GLY A 197 -19.90 -7.77 -10.32
N LEU A 198 -18.93 -8.33 -9.60
CA LEU A 198 -19.13 -8.77 -8.20
C LEU A 198 -18.71 -7.66 -7.22
N ALA A 199 -19.53 -7.44 -6.19
CA ALA A 199 -19.21 -6.58 -5.06
C ALA A 199 -19.64 -7.24 -3.75
N ILE A 200 -18.88 -7.05 -2.68
CA ILE A 200 -19.29 -7.41 -1.32
C ILE A 200 -19.55 -6.11 -0.57
N LEU A 201 -20.80 -5.67 -0.59
CA LEU A 201 -21.21 -4.41 0.02
C LEU A 201 -21.40 -4.59 1.53
N THR A 202 -20.64 -3.85 2.31
CA THR A 202 -20.60 -3.90 3.78
C THR A 202 -21.00 -2.56 4.39
N GLN A 203 -21.22 -2.56 5.70
CA GLN A 203 -21.24 -1.33 6.49
C GLN A 203 -20.04 -1.35 7.41
N TYR A 204 -19.24 -0.28 7.40
CA TYR A 204 -18.09 -0.14 8.28
C TYR A 204 -18.30 1.06 9.22
N HIS A 205 -18.14 0.86 10.51
CA HIS A 205 -18.17 1.92 11.51
C HIS A 205 -16.78 2.07 12.12
N ASN A 206 -16.19 3.24 11.92
CA ASN A 206 -14.86 3.60 12.42
C ASN A 206 -14.89 5.01 13.08
N GLU A 207 -13.72 5.53 13.44
CA GLU A 207 -13.57 6.88 14.03
C GLU A 207 -14.14 8.01 13.14
N GLY A 208 -14.09 7.86 11.81
CA GLY A 208 -14.65 8.79 10.84
C GLY A 208 -16.18 8.68 10.66
N GLY A 209 -16.82 7.76 11.37
CA GLY A 209 -18.26 7.52 11.33
C GLY A 209 -18.64 6.23 10.57
N VAL A 210 -19.86 6.20 10.05
CA VAL A 210 -20.41 5.01 9.38
C VAL A 210 -20.32 5.16 7.88
N GLN A 211 -19.55 4.28 7.24
CA GLN A 211 -19.51 4.10 5.80
C GLN A 211 -20.47 2.98 5.39
N SER A 212 -21.53 3.35 4.68
CA SER A 212 -22.50 2.40 4.12
C SER A 212 -22.09 1.95 2.72
N SER A 213 -22.47 0.73 2.36
CA SER A 213 -22.23 0.14 1.03
C SER A 213 -20.75 0.12 0.61
N LEU A 214 -19.83 -0.05 1.56
CA LEU A 214 -18.41 -0.23 1.28
C LEU A 214 -18.19 -1.56 0.57
N ASP A 215 -17.71 -1.53 -0.67
CA ASP A 215 -17.26 -2.75 -1.35
C ASP A 215 -15.92 -3.22 -0.77
N ILE A 216 -15.96 -4.28 0.03
CA ILE A 216 -14.77 -4.82 0.70
C ILE A 216 -14.01 -5.82 -0.17
N LEU A 217 -14.60 -6.27 -1.29
CA LEU A 217 -13.99 -7.32 -2.13
C LEU A 217 -12.63 -6.92 -2.71
N PRO A 218 -12.41 -5.67 -3.20
CA PRO A 218 -11.10 -5.24 -3.65
C PRO A 218 -10.03 -5.33 -2.54
N ALA A 219 -10.34 -4.89 -1.32
CA ALA A 219 -9.42 -4.94 -0.18
C ALA A 219 -9.08 -6.39 0.22
N LEU A 220 -10.07 -7.28 0.24
CA LEU A 220 -9.85 -8.71 0.52
C LEU A 220 -9.00 -9.37 -0.57
N THR A 221 -9.25 -9.03 -1.83
CA THR A 221 -8.50 -9.59 -2.97
C THR A 221 -7.05 -9.14 -2.93
N GLU A 222 -6.83 -7.86 -2.60
CA GLU A 222 -5.50 -7.28 -2.43
C GLU A 222 -4.74 -7.93 -1.28
N GLU A 223 -5.31 -8.04 -0.08
CA GLU A 223 -4.62 -8.66 1.04
C GLU A 223 -4.34 -10.14 0.78
N ALA A 224 -5.27 -10.87 0.14
CA ALA A 224 -5.06 -12.26 -0.25
C ALA A 224 -3.92 -12.44 -1.28
N TYR A 225 -3.75 -11.47 -2.18
CA TYR A 225 -2.65 -11.47 -3.13
C TYR A 225 -1.32 -11.17 -2.44
N LEU A 226 -1.29 -10.14 -1.59
CA LEU A 226 -0.09 -9.69 -0.88
C LEU A 226 0.38 -10.67 0.19
N SER A 227 -0.52 -11.45 0.79
CA SER A 227 -0.15 -12.55 1.69
C SER A 227 0.65 -13.64 0.96
N SER A 228 0.38 -13.83 -0.33
CA SER A 228 1.02 -14.83 -1.19
C SER A 228 2.20 -14.26 -1.97
N ASN A 229 2.28 -12.93 -2.11
CA ASN A 229 3.32 -12.19 -2.84
C ASN A 229 3.85 -11.00 -2.00
N PRO A 230 4.60 -11.25 -0.92
CA PRO A 230 5.04 -10.18 -0.01
C PRO A 230 5.91 -9.11 -0.69
N SER A 231 6.75 -9.51 -1.66
CA SER A 231 7.61 -8.60 -2.43
C SER A 231 6.85 -7.61 -3.32
N ALA A 232 5.55 -7.84 -3.56
CA ALA A 232 4.71 -6.91 -4.31
C ALA A 232 4.17 -5.76 -3.45
N ARG A 233 4.33 -5.80 -2.11
CA ARG A 233 3.83 -4.76 -1.19
C ARG A 233 4.37 -3.35 -1.53
N PRO A 234 5.68 -3.14 -1.75
CA PRO A 234 6.20 -1.84 -2.19
C PRO A 234 5.55 -1.36 -3.48
N ALA A 235 5.37 -2.25 -4.47
CA ALA A 235 4.74 -1.88 -5.73
C ALA A 235 3.28 -1.46 -5.58
N ARG A 236 2.51 -2.17 -4.74
CA ARG A 236 1.14 -1.80 -4.40
C ARG A 236 1.05 -0.46 -3.66
N ALA A 237 1.98 -0.20 -2.76
CA ALA A 237 2.07 1.09 -2.09
C ALA A 237 2.38 2.22 -3.09
N MET A 238 3.38 2.04 -3.94
CA MET A 238 3.75 3.02 -4.98
C MET A 238 2.59 3.32 -5.93
N HIS A 239 1.81 2.32 -6.34
CA HIS A 239 0.65 2.52 -7.21
C HIS A 239 -0.45 3.32 -6.53
N THR A 240 -0.66 3.12 -5.22
CA THR A 240 -1.61 3.92 -4.42
C THR A 240 -1.14 5.37 -4.32
N MET A 241 0.12 5.59 -3.95
CA MET A 241 0.73 6.92 -3.88
C MET A 241 0.67 7.64 -5.25
N ALA A 242 0.90 6.91 -6.34
CA ALA A 242 0.82 7.48 -7.68
C ALA A 242 -0.59 7.89 -8.09
N ALA A 243 -1.62 7.15 -7.67
CA ALA A 243 -3.01 7.53 -7.89
C ALA A 243 -3.45 8.73 -7.03
N GLU A 244 -2.91 8.84 -5.82
CA GLU A 244 -3.21 9.94 -4.88
C GLU A 244 -2.42 11.22 -5.19
N GLY A 245 -1.28 11.10 -5.86
CA GLY A 245 -0.39 12.21 -6.15
C GLY A 245 0.67 12.44 -5.06
N ASP A 246 0.95 11.43 -4.23
CA ASP A 246 1.94 11.53 -3.16
C ASP A 246 3.37 11.40 -3.72
N PHE A 247 3.90 12.53 -4.18
CA PHE A 247 5.24 12.66 -4.71
C PHE A 247 6.32 12.29 -3.67
N ALA A 248 6.16 12.76 -2.43
CA ALA A 248 7.16 12.59 -1.38
C ALA A 248 7.25 11.12 -0.95
N GLY A 249 6.11 10.47 -0.74
CA GLY A 249 6.04 9.05 -0.37
C GLY A 249 6.65 8.13 -1.43
N ILE A 250 6.51 8.46 -2.73
CA ILE A 250 7.17 7.69 -3.80
C ILE A 250 8.70 7.75 -3.68
N ILE A 251 9.25 8.93 -3.39
CA ILE A 251 10.71 9.10 -3.26
C ILE A 251 11.23 8.38 -2.01
N GLU A 252 10.52 8.52 -0.88
CA GLU A 252 10.86 7.83 0.36
C GLU A 252 10.86 6.31 0.15
N LEU A 253 9.79 5.77 -0.42
CA LEU A 253 9.69 4.34 -0.71
C LEU A 253 10.81 3.85 -1.63
N LEU A 254 11.13 4.58 -2.69
CA LEU A 254 12.22 4.20 -3.60
C LEU A 254 13.59 4.25 -2.92
N THR A 255 13.79 5.19 -2.00
CA THR A 255 15.00 5.31 -1.21
C THR A 255 15.15 4.12 -0.26
N ASP A 256 14.08 3.75 0.44
CA ASP A 256 14.05 2.59 1.33
C ASP A 256 14.31 1.29 0.57
N VAL A 257 13.69 1.13 -0.60
CA VAL A 257 13.91 -0.05 -1.46
C VAL A 257 15.35 -0.09 -1.98
N ALA A 258 15.93 1.04 -2.37
CA ALA A 258 17.32 1.10 -2.83
C ALA A 258 18.35 0.86 -1.70
N ALA A 259 18.00 1.23 -0.46
CA ALA A 259 18.84 1.02 0.72
C ALA A 259 18.72 -0.40 1.31
N SER A 260 17.70 -1.17 0.90
CA SER A 260 17.49 -2.53 1.41
C SER A 260 18.58 -3.50 0.94
N GLU A 261 19.16 -4.25 1.86
CA GLU A 261 20.22 -5.26 1.58
C GLU A 261 19.64 -6.67 1.34
N ASP A 262 18.33 -6.86 1.51
CA ASP A 262 17.66 -8.16 1.45
C ASP A 262 17.20 -8.52 0.01
N GLU A 263 18.17 -8.72 -0.88
CA GLU A 263 17.97 -9.00 -2.33
C GLU A 263 16.97 -10.15 -2.64
N GLU A 264 16.79 -11.12 -1.75
CA GLU A 264 15.89 -12.26 -1.98
C GLU A 264 14.40 -11.92 -1.79
N THR A 265 14.09 -10.82 -1.09
CA THR A 265 12.71 -10.44 -0.73
C THR A 265 12.29 -9.07 -1.23
N THR A 266 13.24 -8.25 -1.65
CA THR A 266 13.00 -6.86 -2.05
C THR A 266 13.04 -6.72 -3.57
N ILE A 267 11.93 -6.23 -4.13
CA ILE A 267 11.87 -5.79 -5.53
C ILE A 267 12.90 -4.68 -5.76
N THR A 268 13.64 -4.70 -6.86
CA THR A 268 14.58 -3.60 -7.17
C THR A 268 13.81 -2.34 -7.54
N PRO A 269 14.39 -1.12 -7.42
CA PRO A 269 13.63 0.06 -7.77
C PRO A 269 13.33 0.18 -9.29
N SER A 270 14.10 -0.50 -10.16
CA SER A 270 13.78 -0.59 -11.61
C SER A 270 12.57 -1.49 -11.87
N GLU A 271 12.52 -2.66 -11.22
CA GLU A 271 11.36 -3.55 -11.26
C GLU A 271 10.12 -2.89 -10.64
N LEU A 272 10.31 -2.06 -9.60
CA LEU A 272 9.25 -1.32 -8.95
C LEU A 272 8.59 -0.33 -9.91
N LEU A 273 9.37 0.49 -10.61
CA LEU A 273 8.89 1.50 -11.58
C LEU A 273 8.16 0.86 -12.77
N THR A 274 8.58 -0.33 -13.19
CA THR A 274 8.00 -1.07 -14.31
C THR A 274 6.95 -2.11 -13.90
N PHE A 275 6.66 -2.23 -12.59
CA PHE A 275 5.74 -3.22 -12.05
C PHE A 275 4.34 -3.09 -12.64
N ARG A 276 3.84 -4.21 -13.18
CA ARG A 276 2.50 -4.34 -13.75
C ARG A 276 1.59 -4.98 -12.72
N ASP A 277 0.58 -4.23 -12.27
CA ASP A 277 -0.29 -4.70 -11.21
C ASP A 277 -1.33 -5.73 -11.71
N PRO A 278 -1.26 -7.00 -11.27
CA PRO A 278 -2.23 -8.02 -11.69
C PRO A 278 -3.66 -7.74 -11.21
N LEU A 279 -3.81 -6.92 -10.16
CA LEU A 279 -5.13 -6.59 -9.60
C LEU A 279 -5.80 -5.40 -10.30
N ASN A 280 -5.08 -4.71 -11.18
CA ASN A 280 -5.55 -3.51 -11.87
C ASN A 280 -5.13 -3.53 -13.35
N GLU A 281 -5.47 -4.63 -14.03
CA GLU A 281 -5.32 -4.78 -15.48
C GLU A 281 -3.87 -4.61 -15.96
N GLY A 282 -2.87 -4.98 -15.15
CA GLY A 282 -1.45 -4.86 -15.47
C GLY A 282 -0.95 -3.42 -15.65
N LYS A 283 -1.69 -2.42 -15.17
CA LYS A 283 -1.27 -1.02 -15.19
C LYS A 283 -0.01 -0.81 -14.37
N THR A 284 0.82 0.15 -14.76
CA THR A 284 1.95 0.63 -13.96
C THR A 284 1.56 1.89 -13.20
N ALA A 285 2.37 2.31 -12.23
CA ALA A 285 2.17 3.59 -11.53
C ALA A 285 2.07 4.78 -12.50
N LEU A 286 2.80 4.74 -13.63
CA LEU A 286 2.75 5.79 -14.64
C LEU A 286 1.39 5.84 -15.36
N HIS A 287 0.76 4.69 -15.62
CA HIS A 287 -0.61 4.65 -16.15
C HIS A 287 -1.60 5.28 -15.15
N LEU A 288 -1.45 4.97 -13.85
CA LEU A 288 -2.33 5.49 -12.80
C LEU A 288 -2.18 6.99 -12.61
N ALA A 289 -0.96 7.53 -12.73
CA ALA A 289 -0.72 8.97 -12.66
C ALA A 289 -1.51 9.70 -13.76
N VAL A 290 -1.51 9.18 -14.99
CA VAL A 290 -2.29 9.77 -16.10
C VAL A 290 -3.79 9.66 -15.87
N GLU A 291 -4.29 8.45 -15.53
CA GLU A 291 -5.73 8.21 -15.33
C GLU A 291 -6.31 9.05 -14.17
N ASN A 292 -5.49 9.37 -13.15
CA ASN A 292 -5.90 10.19 -12.00
C ASN A 292 -5.49 11.67 -12.11
N GLY A 293 -4.93 12.10 -13.24
CA GLY A 293 -4.56 13.51 -13.45
C GLY A 293 -3.40 14.01 -12.57
N ARG A 294 -2.52 13.11 -12.13
CA ARG A 294 -1.37 13.42 -11.25
C ARG A 294 -0.13 13.77 -12.07
N GLU A 295 -0.08 15.00 -12.56
CA GLU A 295 1.00 15.46 -13.44
C GLU A 295 2.39 15.47 -12.79
N GLU A 296 2.50 15.92 -11.54
CA GLU A 296 3.78 15.94 -10.83
C GLU A 296 4.38 14.53 -10.68
N VAL A 297 3.53 13.56 -10.31
CA VAL A 297 3.92 12.15 -10.23
C VAL A 297 4.26 11.58 -11.62
N PHE A 298 3.51 11.95 -12.65
CA PHE A 298 3.81 11.53 -14.02
C PHE A 298 5.22 11.95 -14.43
N TRP A 299 5.58 13.21 -14.19
CA TRP A 299 6.91 13.72 -14.49
C TRP A 299 8.00 13.07 -13.63
N LEU A 300 7.74 12.85 -12.33
CA LEU A 300 8.64 12.13 -11.45
C LEU A 300 8.93 10.72 -11.97
N LEU A 301 7.88 9.95 -12.29
CA LEU A 301 8.02 8.57 -12.74
C LEU A 301 8.75 8.48 -14.09
N LEU A 302 8.52 9.43 -15.00
CA LEU A 302 9.31 9.53 -16.23
C LEU A 302 10.77 9.91 -15.96
N TRP A 303 11.01 10.84 -15.04
CA TRP A 303 12.36 11.24 -14.67
C TRP A 303 13.14 10.05 -14.10
N LEU A 304 12.51 9.23 -13.27
CA LEU A 304 13.17 8.11 -12.61
C LEU A 304 13.29 6.85 -13.48
N GLY A 305 12.31 6.63 -14.35
CA GLY A 305 12.12 5.37 -15.06
C GLY A 305 12.32 5.45 -16.57
N SER A 306 12.81 6.56 -17.12
CA SER A 306 13.06 6.68 -18.56
C SER A 306 14.46 7.21 -18.89
N GLY A 307 14.96 6.81 -20.06
CA GLY A 307 16.22 7.32 -20.62
C GLY A 307 16.07 8.66 -21.38
N LEU A 308 15.00 9.43 -21.12
CA LEU A 308 14.75 10.69 -21.81
C LEU A 308 15.84 11.72 -21.49
N PRO A 309 16.21 12.60 -22.44
CA PRO A 309 17.18 13.66 -22.20
C PRO A 309 16.55 14.79 -21.33
N THR A 310 17.38 15.50 -20.56
CA THR A 310 16.91 16.46 -19.53
C THR A 310 16.12 17.62 -20.13
N GLU A 311 16.41 17.97 -21.37
CA GLU A 311 15.82 19.10 -22.11
C GLU A 311 14.34 18.88 -22.44
N VAL A 312 13.86 17.63 -22.36
CA VAL A 312 12.43 17.30 -22.58
C VAL A 312 11.60 17.59 -21.33
N PHE A 313 12.23 17.67 -20.15
CA PHE A 313 11.52 17.88 -18.89
C PHE A 313 11.29 19.37 -18.64
N PRO A 314 10.12 19.75 -18.06
CA PRO A 314 9.89 21.13 -17.60
C PRO A 314 10.96 21.58 -16.60
N ALA A 315 11.40 22.84 -16.69
CA ALA A 315 12.46 23.37 -15.82
C ALA A 315 12.15 23.20 -14.32
N GLU A 316 10.88 23.40 -13.94
CA GLU A 316 10.39 23.21 -12.57
C GLU A 316 10.61 21.77 -12.07
N VAL A 317 10.36 20.78 -12.92
CA VAL A 317 10.58 19.36 -12.60
C VAL A 317 12.08 19.07 -12.41
N VAL A 318 12.93 19.64 -13.26
CA VAL A 318 14.39 19.46 -13.19
C VAL A 318 14.94 20.07 -11.90
N GLU A 319 14.50 21.26 -11.52
CA GLU A 319 14.91 21.93 -10.28
C GLU A 319 14.53 21.12 -9.05
N VAL A 320 13.29 20.63 -8.99
CA VAL A 320 12.81 19.77 -7.89
C VAL A 320 13.60 18.46 -7.84
N ALA A 321 13.78 17.78 -8.98
CA ALA A 321 14.51 16.53 -9.02
C ALA A 321 15.97 16.66 -8.56
N ASN A 322 16.62 17.77 -8.91
CA ASN A 322 17.97 18.10 -8.44
C ASN A 322 17.99 18.41 -6.94
N GLY A 323 16.98 19.11 -6.42
CA GLY A 323 16.86 19.45 -5.00
C GLY A 323 16.66 18.21 -4.11
N VAL A 324 15.96 17.19 -4.61
CA VAL A 324 15.70 15.94 -3.87
C VAL A 324 16.80 14.89 -4.10
N GLY A 325 17.71 15.10 -5.06
CA GLY A 325 18.85 14.21 -5.29
C GLY A 325 18.50 12.92 -6.06
N VAL A 326 17.39 12.90 -6.79
CA VAL A 326 16.92 11.70 -7.52
C VAL A 326 17.45 11.57 -8.95
N GLY A 327 18.56 12.25 -9.27
CA GLY A 327 19.09 12.37 -10.63
C GLY A 327 20.01 11.22 -11.09
N GLU A 328 20.64 10.49 -10.16
CA GLU A 328 21.71 9.54 -10.49
C GLU A 328 21.23 8.32 -11.29
N ARG A 329 20.00 7.86 -11.04
CA ARG A 329 19.40 6.68 -11.69
C ARG A 329 19.23 6.81 -13.20
N ARG A 330 19.09 8.03 -13.75
CA ARG A 330 18.80 8.25 -15.17
C ARG A 330 19.88 7.73 -16.12
N ALA A 331 21.13 7.70 -15.67
CA ALA A 331 22.25 7.21 -16.46
C ALA A 331 22.25 5.67 -16.62
N GLU A 332 21.45 4.97 -15.82
CA GLU A 332 21.47 3.51 -15.70
C GLU A 332 20.24 2.84 -16.34
N VAL A 333 19.21 3.63 -16.72
CA VAL A 333 17.97 3.09 -17.30
C VAL A 333 18.25 2.50 -18.69
N GLY A 334 18.27 1.17 -18.77
CA GLY A 334 18.33 0.44 -20.02
C GLY A 334 17.02 0.53 -20.82
N ALA A 335 17.07 0.24 -22.13
CA ALA A 335 15.89 0.31 -22.99
C ALA A 335 14.75 -0.64 -22.57
N GLU A 336 15.09 -1.78 -21.96
CA GLU A 336 14.12 -2.77 -21.44
C GLU A 336 13.50 -2.35 -20.09
N GLU A 337 14.11 -1.41 -19.39
CA GLU A 337 13.65 -0.89 -18.10
C GLU A 337 12.88 0.44 -18.24
N ASP A 338 12.76 0.96 -19.46
CA ASP A 338 12.11 2.23 -19.71
C ASP A 338 10.59 2.11 -19.56
N VAL A 339 10.07 2.76 -18.53
CA VAL A 339 8.66 2.73 -18.10
C VAL A 339 7.68 3.15 -19.21
N ARG A 340 8.15 3.94 -20.19
CA ARG A 340 7.31 4.43 -21.31
C ARG A 340 6.81 3.30 -22.21
N TRP A 341 7.58 2.21 -22.32
CA TRP A 341 7.28 1.11 -23.23
C TRP A 341 6.48 -0.01 -22.58
N VAL A 342 6.30 0.04 -21.26
CA VAL A 342 5.49 -0.95 -20.54
C VAL A 342 4.02 -0.83 -20.96
N ARG A 343 3.40 -1.98 -21.25
CA ARG A 343 2.00 -2.08 -21.67
C ARG A 343 1.13 -2.72 -20.59
N ASP A 344 -0.08 -2.23 -20.43
CA ASP A 344 -1.10 -2.85 -19.57
C ASP A 344 -1.59 -4.20 -20.16
N GLU A 345 -2.49 -4.90 -19.49
CA GLU A 345 -3.07 -6.17 -19.98
C GLU A 345 -3.93 -5.99 -21.24
N ARG A 346 -4.46 -4.79 -21.46
CA ARG A 346 -5.20 -4.43 -22.68
C ARG A 346 -4.24 -4.15 -23.85
N GLY A 347 -2.93 -4.24 -23.61
CA GLY A 347 -1.89 -3.95 -24.57
C GLY A 347 -1.69 -2.45 -24.80
N ARG A 348 -2.25 -1.58 -23.96
CA ARG A 348 -2.11 -0.13 -24.09
C ARG A 348 -0.79 0.33 -23.50
N SER A 349 -0.13 1.25 -24.19
CA SER A 349 1.00 2.00 -23.64
C SER A 349 0.52 3.28 -22.94
N VAL A 350 1.38 3.90 -22.14
CA VAL A 350 1.06 5.20 -21.50
C VAL A 350 0.73 6.27 -22.54
N LYS A 351 1.38 6.25 -23.72
CA LYS A 351 1.05 7.14 -24.85
C LYS A 351 -0.41 7.01 -25.28
N GLU A 352 -0.89 5.78 -25.40
CA GLU A 352 -2.27 5.49 -25.80
C GLU A 352 -3.25 5.91 -24.69
N VAL A 353 -2.92 5.67 -23.42
CA VAL A 353 -3.72 6.14 -22.28
C VAL A 353 -3.81 7.66 -22.22
N CYS A 354 -2.71 8.38 -22.43
CA CYS A 354 -2.70 9.84 -22.54
C CYS A 354 -3.64 10.34 -23.64
N GLY A 355 -3.66 9.66 -24.79
CA GLY A 355 -4.58 9.97 -25.89
C GLY A 355 -6.05 9.73 -25.54
N GLU A 356 -6.35 8.66 -24.79
CA GLU A 356 -7.71 8.33 -24.35
C GLU A 356 -8.25 9.28 -23.28
N VAL A 357 -7.41 9.67 -22.30
CA VAL A 357 -7.79 10.64 -21.25
C VAL A 357 -8.00 12.04 -21.86
N GLY A 358 -7.19 12.42 -22.85
CA GLY A 358 -7.36 13.66 -23.59
C GLY A 358 -6.83 14.92 -22.85
N GLY A 359 -7.18 16.09 -23.37
CA GLY A 359 -6.72 17.38 -22.84
C GLY A 359 -5.20 17.53 -22.93
N ARG A 360 -4.57 18.03 -21.86
CA ARG A 360 -3.11 18.21 -21.77
C ARG A 360 -2.34 16.90 -21.98
N TRP A 361 -2.92 15.76 -21.60
CA TRP A 361 -2.30 14.45 -21.79
C TRP A 361 -2.16 14.08 -23.27
N ALA A 362 -3.17 14.38 -24.09
CA ALA A 362 -3.09 14.15 -25.53
C ALA A 362 -2.01 15.01 -26.19
N GLU A 363 -1.80 16.24 -25.72
CA GLU A 363 -0.71 17.11 -26.19
C GLU A 363 0.66 16.50 -25.85
N MET A 364 0.84 15.98 -24.64
CA MET A 364 2.07 15.28 -24.24
C MET A 364 2.31 14.00 -25.06
N ALA A 365 1.25 13.27 -25.42
CA ALA A 365 1.35 12.06 -26.24
C ALA A 365 1.87 12.35 -27.65
N VAL A 366 1.55 13.53 -28.20
CA VAL A 366 1.99 13.98 -29.53
C VAL A 366 3.34 14.71 -29.49
N GLY A 367 3.73 15.24 -28.33
CA GLY A 367 4.94 16.06 -28.14
C GLY A 367 6.29 15.34 -28.21
N GLY A 368 6.35 14.13 -28.76
CA GLY A 368 7.61 13.36 -28.92
C GLY A 368 8.13 12.67 -27.66
N LEU A 369 7.39 12.72 -26.55
CA LEU A 369 7.78 12.12 -25.27
C LEU A 369 7.86 10.57 -25.34
N PHE A 370 7.12 9.98 -26.27
CA PHE A 370 6.95 8.54 -26.46
C PHE A 370 7.31 8.09 -27.90
N ASP A 371 8.26 8.79 -28.53
CA ASP A 371 8.76 8.48 -29.89
C ASP A 371 10.17 7.87 -29.88
#